data_AF-A0A9J7A1Y6-F1
#
_entry.id   AF-A0A9J7A1Y6-F1
#
_cell.length_a   1.000
_cell.length_b   1.000
_cell.length_c   1.000
_cell.angle_alpha   90.00
_cell.angle_beta   90.00
_cell.angle_gamma   90.00
#
_symmetry.space_group_name_H-M   'P 1'
#
loop_
_entity.id
_entity.type
_entity.pdbx_description
1 polymer ?
#
loop_
_entity_poly.entity_id
_entity_poly.type
_entity_poly.pdbx_seq_one_letter_code
_entity_poly.pdbx_strand_id
1 'polypeptide(L)'
;MKFWIPLLLATTLIPATQVVQAEVLLLDAIAEEPVNSPEGLQRPTRGLTMNQVRMQFGEPDYEHPWVGSPPITRWDYPDYSVFFEFEMVLISVVHR
;
A
#
# COMPACT_ATOMS: atom_id res chain seq x y z
N MET A 1 -36.96 -50.50 -44.93
CA MET A 1 -37.94 -49.40 -45.14
C MET A 1 -37.41 -48.19 -44.39
N LYS A 2 -37.24 -47.06 -45.08
CA LYS A 2 -36.37 -45.92 -44.71
C LYS A 2 -37.15 -44.93 -43.82
N PHE A 3 -36.72 -44.71 -42.57
CA PHE A 3 -37.37 -43.76 -41.66
C PHE A 3 -36.86 -42.33 -41.90
N TRP A 4 -37.78 -41.40 -42.17
CA TRP A 4 -37.49 -39.98 -42.40
C TRP A 4 -37.84 -39.19 -41.13
N ILE A 5 -36.83 -38.62 -40.48
CA ILE A 5 -37.02 -37.69 -39.35
C ILE A 5 -36.94 -36.26 -39.92
N PRO A 6 -37.97 -35.39 -39.77
CA PRO A 6 -37.87 -34.01 -40.19
C PRO A 6 -37.06 -33.22 -39.14
N LEU A 7 -35.98 -32.62 -39.61
CA LEU A 7 -35.07 -31.76 -38.86
C LEU A 7 -35.75 -30.40 -38.60
N LEU A 8 -36.22 -30.15 -37.38
CA LEU A 8 -36.64 -28.82 -36.93
C LEU A 8 -35.40 -28.03 -36.51
N LEU A 9 -35.00 -27.06 -37.34
CA LEU A 9 -33.86 -26.19 -37.11
C LEU A 9 -34.29 -25.01 -36.22
N ALA A 10 -34.15 -25.15 -34.89
CA ALA A 10 -34.33 -24.04 -33.96
C ALA A 10 -33.06 -23.18 -33.94
N THR A 11 -33.13 -21.96 -34.47
CA THR A 11 -32.01 -21.01 -34.48
C THR A 11 -31.94 -20.33 -33.10
N THR A 12 -30.95 -20.69 -32.29
CA THR A 12 -30.72 -20.08 -30.98
C THR A 12 -29.89 -18.79 -31.14
N LEU A 13 -30.48 -17.66 -30.75
CA LEU A 13 -29.80 -16.35 -30.71
C LEU A 13 -28.91 -16.30 -29.46
N ILE A 14 -27.58 -16.28 -29.64
CA ILE A 14 -26.61 -16.20 -28.55
C ILE A 14 -26.40 -14.71 -28.18
N PRO A 15 -26.69 -14.27 -26.95
CA PRO A 15 -26.39 -12.91 -26.54
C PRO A 15 -24.87 -12.72 -26.43
N ALA A 16 -24.34 -11.70 -27.12
CA ALA A 16 -22.95 -11.30 -26.99
C ALA A 16 -22.73 -10.65 -25.62
N THR A 17 -22.08 -11.35 -24.71
CA THR A 17 -21.65 -10.78 -23.43
C THR A 17 -20.45 -9.86 -23.68
N GLN A 18 -20.69 -8.56 -23.53
CA GLN A 18 -19.61 -7.58 -23.62
C GLN A 18 -18.76 -7.69 -22.37
N VAL A 19 -17.49 -8.07 -22.52
CA VAL A 19 -16.52 -8.11 -21.43
C VAL A 19 -16.06 -6.68 -21.17
N VAL A 20 -16.42 -6.10 -20.03
CA VAL A 20 -15.84 -4.85 -19.56
C VAL A 20 -14.44 -5.15 -19.03
N GLN A 21 -13.42 -4.54 -19.64
CA GLN A 21 -12.04 -4.57 -19.15
C GLN A 21 -11.80 -3.32 -18.32
N ALA A 22 -11.32 -3.48 -17.08
CA ALA A 22 -10.89 -2.37 -16.25
C ALA A 22 -9.37 -2.21 -16.39
N GLU A 23 -8.92 -1.02 -16.76
CA GLU A 23 -7.49 -0.71 -16.86
C GLU A 23 -6.95 -0.26 -15.50
N VAL A 24 -5.87 -0.92 -15.06
CA VAL A 24 -5.15 -0.57 -13.83
C VAL A 24 -4.00 0.35 -14.22
N LEU A 25 -4.13 1.64 -13.89
CA LEU A 25 -3.03 2.60 -14.02
C LEU A 25 -2.06 2.43 -12.85
N LEU A 26 -0.95 1.72 -13.08
CA LEU A 26 0.20 1.84 -12.19
C LEU A 26 0.91 3.17 -12.47
N LEU A 27 0.99 4.02 -11.45
CA LEU A 27 1.86 5.20 -11.49
C LEU A 27 3.28 4.72 -11.16
N ASP A 28 4.23 4.90 -12.09
CA ASP A 28 5.65 4.55 -11.87
C ASP A 28 6.22 5.15 -10.58
N ALA A 29 5.65 6.28 -10.11
CA ALA A 29 5.99 6.96 -8.87
C ALA A 29 5.80 6.13 -7.58
N ILE A 30 5.05 5.01 -7.61
CA ILE A 30 4.86 4.11 -6.46
C ILE A 30 6.01 3.08 -6.38
N ALA A 31 6.76 2.86 -7.47
CA ALA A 31 7.78 1.82 -7.56
C ALA A 31 9.15 2.22 -6.96
N GLU A 32 9.35 3.48 -6.55
CA GLU A 32 10.68 3.99 -6.23
C GLU A 32 11.03 4.04 -4.73
N GLU A 33 10.08 3.77 -3.82
CA GLU A 33 10.42 3.73 -2.39
C GLU A 33 11.20 2.45 -2.06
N PRO A 34 12.33 2.55 -1.33
CA PRO A 34 13.06 1.37 -0.89
C PRO A 34 12.18 0.51 0.02
N VAL A 35 12.23 -0.81 -0.22
CA VAL A 35 11.52 -1.80 0.57
C VAL A 35 11.89 -1.65 2.05
N ASN A 36 10.89 -1.73 2.95
CA ASN A 36 11.14 -1.71 4.39
C ASN A 36 11.62 -3.09 4.87
N SER A 37 12.87 -3.41 4.55
CA SER A 37 13.54 -4.65 4.94
C SER A 37 15.05 -4.40 5.13
N PRO A 38 15.81 -5.34 5.70
CA PRO A 38 17.27 -5.23 5.80
C PRO A 38 17.98 -5.06 4.46
N GLU A 39 17.40 -5.54 3.36
CA GLU A 39 17.92 -5.38 1.99
C GLU A 39 17.62 -4.01 1.38
N GLY A 40 16.68 -3.27 1.97
CA GLY A 40 16.31 -1.91 1.56
C GLY A 40 16.62 -0.89 2.66
N LEU A 41 15.62 -0.07 3.01
CA LEU A 41 15.73 0.92 4.08
C LEU A 41 14.82 0.51 5.24
N GLN A 42 15.41 -0.14 6.23
CA GLN A 42 14.72 -0.55 7.44
C GLN A 42 14.28 0.68 8.25
N ARG A 43 12.98 0.77 8.54
CA ARG A 43 12.37 1.90 9.26
C ARG A 43 11.19 1.43 10.13
N PRO A 44 10.82 2.18 11.19
CA PRO A 44 9.73 1.82 12.06
C PRO A 44 8.42 1.54 11.33
N THR A 45 7.71 0.51 11.77
CA THR A 45 6.36 0.17 11.27
C THR A 45 5.30 0.70 12.23
N ARG A 46 4.08 0.85 11.70
CA ARG A 46 2.93 1.37 12.45
C ARG A 46 2.69 0.58 13.74
N GLY A 47 2.43 1.29 14.83
CA GLY A 47 2.10 0.72 16.14
C GLY A 47 3.28 0.48 17.09
N LEU A 48 4.53 0.63 16.63
CA LEU A 48 5.68 0.67 17.55
C LEU A 48 5.58 1.89 18.47
N THR A 49 6.02 1.75 19.72
CA THR A 49 6.13 2.91 20.63
C THR A 49 7.40 3.70 20.37
N MET A 50 7.42 4.99 20.75
CA MET A 50 8.62 5.83 20.71
C MET A 50 9.85 5.16 21.36
N ASN A 51 9.66 4.48 22.49
CA ASN A 51 10.74 3.73 23.14
C ASN A 51 11.21 2.53 22.31
N GLN A 52 10.29 1.77 21.71
CA GLN A 52 10.65 0.67 20.81
C GLN A 52 11.40 1.17 19.59
N VAL A 53 11.03 2.34 19.06
CA VAL A 53 11.74 2.98 17.95
C VAL A 53 13.19 3.30 18.35
N ARG A 54 13.41 3.99 19.47
CA ARG A 54 14.77 4.26 19.96
C ARG A 54 15.60 2.99 20.17
N MET A 55 15.01 1.97 20.80
CA MET A 55 15.71 0.70 21.07
C MET A 55 16.12 -0.05 19.79
N GLN A 56 15.30 0.01 18.73
CA GLN A 56 15.53 -0.77 17.51
C GLN A 56 16.25 0.01 16.41
N PHE A 57 16.06 1.32 16.34
CA PHE A 57 16.53 2.18 15.24
C PHE A 57 17.51 3.27 15.69
N GLY A 58 17.73 3.43 17.00
CA GLY A 58 18.59 4.49 17.56
C GLY A 58 17.85 5.81 17.80
N GLU A 59 18.58 6.79 18.33
CA GLU A 59 18.06 8.14 18.51
C GLU A 59 17.89 8.86 17.16
N PRO A 60 16.85 9.68 17.00
CA PRO A 60 16.69 10.51 15.80
C PRO A 60 17.72 11.66 15.77
N ASP A 61 17.99 12.19 14.57
CA ASP A 61 18.81 13.39 14.38
C ASP A 61 18.11 14.63 14.94
N TYR A 62 16.76 14.66 14.85
CA TYR A 62 15.96 15.76 15.36
C TYR A 62 14.55 15.32 15.79
N GLU A 63 14.11 15.81 16.94
CA GLU A 63 12.74 15.64 17.44
C GLU A 63 11.97 16.96 17.33
N HIS A 64 10.96 17.01 16.45
CA HIS A 64 10.10 18.17 16.32
C HIS A 64 9.12 18.25 17.49
N PRO A 65 8.75 19.46 17.96
CA PRO A 65 7.66 19.61 18.91
C PRO A 65 6.35 19.09 18.30
N TRP A 66 5.48 18.56 19.14
CA TRP A 66 4.19 18.06 18.69
C TRP A 66 3.27 19.22 18.22
N VAL A 67 2.36 18.89 17.30
CA VAL A 67 1.34 19.83 16.79
C VAL A 67 -0.05 19.19 16.80
N GLY A 68 -1.09 19.99 17.04
CA GLY A 68 -2.49 19.60 16.85
C GLY A 68 -3.12 18.76 17.98
N SER A 69 -4.34 18.30 17.74
CA SER A 69 -5.10 17.39 18.61
C SER A 69 -5.88 16.40 17.71
N PRO A 70 -5.54 15.10 17.69
CA PRO A 70 -4.52 14.44 18.51
C PRO A 70 -3.10 14.94 18.20
N PRO A 71 -2.17 14.85 19.17
CA PRO A 71 -0.82 15.37 18.99
C PRO A 71 -0.05 14.52 17.98
N ILE A 72 0.51 15.18 16.97
CA ILE A 72 1.41 14.57 16.00
C ILE A 72 2.85 15.05 16.26
N THR A 73 3.75 14.10 16.50
CA THR A 73 5.19 14.33 16.67
C THR A 73 5.93 13.78 15.45
N ARG A 74 6.93 14.49 14.95
CA ARG A 74 7.84 14.00 13.90
C ARG A 74 9.24 13.85 14.47
N TRP A 75 9.86 12.71 14.23
CA TRP A 75 11.30 12.51 14.40
C TRP A 75 11.96 12.33 13.04
N ASP A 76 13.10 12.97 12.84
CA ASP A 76 13.88 12.88 11.61
C ASP A 76 15.08 11.95 11.84
N TYR A 77 15.24 10.95 10.97
CA TYR A 77 16.43 10.12 10.81
C TYR A 77 17.11 10.50 9.49
N PRO A 78 18.35 10.03 9.20
CA PRO A 78 19.07 10.47 8.01
C PRO A 78 18.29 10.31 6.69
N ASP A 79 17.65 9.15 6.49
CA ASP A 79 17.00 8.79 5.22
C ASP A 79 15.46 8.81 5.27
N TYR A 80 14.87 8.99 6.45
CA TYR A 80 13.42 8.94 6.63
C TYR A 80 12.96 9.73 7.86
N SER A 81 11.68 10.11 7.87
CA SER A 81 11.01 10.68 9.02
C SER A 81 9.99 9.70 9.62
N VAL A 82 9.84 9.68 10.93
CA VAL A 82 8.84 8.88 11.65
C VAL A 82 7.82 9.82 12.28
N PHE A 83 6.55 9.60 11.98
CA PHE A 83 5.44 10.34 12.55
C PHE A 83 4.77 9.50 13.62
N PHE A 84 4.48 10.12 14.75
CA PHE A 84 3.79 9.51 15.88
C PHE A 84 2.49 10.24 16.15
N GLU A 85 1.44 9.50 16.49
CA GLU A 85 0.26 10.04 17.17
C GLU A 85 0.34 9.59 18.63
N PHE A 86 0.34 10.56 19.56
CA PHE A 86 0.78 10.31 20.94
C PHE A 86 2.19 9.68 20.97
N GLU A 87 2.31 8.45 21.47
CA GLU A 87 3.59 7.73 21.60
C GLU A 87 3.73 6.59 20.58
N MET A 88 2.78 6.41 19.65
CA MET A 88 2.76 5.30 18.71
C MET A 88 3.07 5.75 17.29
N VAL A 89 3.89 4.98 16.57
CA VAL A 89 4.19 5.21 15.16
C VAL A 89 2.90 5.18 14.36
N LEU A 90 2.63 6.29 13.70
CA LEU A 90 1.58 6.44 12.70
C LEU A 90 2.08 5.95 11.34
N ILE A 91 3.25 6.44 10.90
CA ILE A 91 3.89 6.12 9.61
C ILE A 91 5.36 6.56 9.58
N SER A 92 6.17 5.89 8.75
CA SER A 92 7.53 6.33 8.39
C SER A 92 7.57 6.69 6.90
N VAL A 93 8.15 7.85 6.57
CA VAL A 93 8.21 8.42 5.21
C VAL A 93 9.65 8.59 4.78
N VAL A 94 10.03 8.02 3.64
CA VAL A 94 11.39 8.13 3.09
C VAL A 94 11.62 9.53 2.51
N HIS A 95 12.81 10.09 2.73
CA HIS A 95 13.22 11.36 2.10
C HIS A 95 13.38 11.17 0.58
N ARG A 96 13.01 12.17 -0.23
CA ARG A 96 13.22 12.15 -1.68
C ARG A 96 14.46 12.92 -2.08
#